data_AF-A0A432QLW3-F1
#
_entry.id   AF-A0A432QLW3-F1
#
_cell.length_a   1.000
_cell.length_b   1.000
_cell.length_c   1.000
_cell.angle_alpha   90.00
_cell.angle_beta   90.00
_cell.angle_gamma   90.00
#
_symmetry.space_group_name_H-M   'P 1'
#
loop_
_entity.id
_entity.type
_entity.pdbx_description
1 polymer ?
#
loop_
_entity_poly.entity_id
_entity_poly.type
_entity_poly.pdbx_seq_one_letter_code
_entity_poly.pdbx_strand_id
1 'polypeptide(L)'
;MVLQVVRHLDGYENKKTIFASSSSNDKLYIDIYTCAFSQDCNRTRHIYFPTTMTDITCPKCRTKGINTLSCDSCGLVFTEHEEKKQQAIADVYALISRGNLTEAKTVAEGLADDFPESKGEFVLLLSNINRDINIEQKFSQAVLLFEQKKYDDVALLLRNIKAFDPALEEKIIVLRKKAARHNEYKDILREAEENFTAGKFGRAKALFQTIHDSKEQELAEQYLKKIEKKITGMFNQALQCLQKNQFDAAEKRFTQLHAQFPEMAQKTTGYVAIIRAKKKIREELLSAAEKARDEGRALEARVMYTFLAWQYPEFQPRLHALLDQKGTQALATLNDLSGDETIDFAALGLK
;
A
#
# COMPACT_ATOMS: atom_id res chain seq x y z
N MET A 1 52.73 1.84 -27.70
CA MET A 1 51.33 1.67 -27.29
C MET A 1 50.64 0.84 -28.36
N VAL A 2 50.51 -0.46 -28.15
CA VAL A 2 49.75 -1.35 -29.04
C VAL A 2 48.60 -1.89 -28.20
N LEU A 3 47.39 -1.39 -28.48
CA LEU A 3 46.15 -1.97 -27.96
C LEU A 3 45.83 -3.18 -28.83
N GLN A 4 46.12 -4.37 -28.35
CA GLN A 4 45.65 -5.60 -28.98
C GLN A 4 44.37 -6.04 -28.28
N VAL A 5 43.24 -5.88 -28.99
CA VAL A 5 41.93 -6.38 -28.55
C VAL A 5 41.92 -7.88 -28.76
N VAL A 6 42.00 -8.66 -27.68
CA VAL A 6 41.86 -10.13 -27.76
C VAL A 6 40.40 -10.48 -27.48
N ARG A 7 39.71 -10.84 -28.57
CA ARG A 7 38.40 -11.50 -28.76
C ARG A 7 37.32 -11.39 -27.66
N HIS A 8 36.15 -10.94 -28.11
CA HIS A 8 34.84 -11.19 -27.50
C HIS A 8 34.57 -12.69 -27.31
N LEU A 9 34.18 -13.09 -26.10
CA LEU A 9 33.52 -14.37 -25.82
C LEU A 9 32.02 -14.10 -25.74
N ASP A 10 31.30 -14.47 -26.79
CA ASP A 10 29.83 -14.47 -26.79
C ASP A 10 29.31 -15.73 -26.10
N GLY A 11 28.65 -15.53 -24.97
CA GLY A 11 27.91 -16.53 -24.22
C GLY A 11 26.94 -15.81 -23.28
N TYR A 12 25.65 -16.10 -23.42
CA TYR A 12 24.53 -15.29 -22.93
C TYR A 12 24.60 -14.91 -21.42
N GLU A 13 24.21 -13.65 -21.17
CA GLU A 13 23.86 -12.98 -19.90
C GLU A 13 24.92 -12.28 -19.03
N ASN A 14 26.22 -12.26 -19.36
CA ASN A 14 27.15 -11.28 -18.76
C ASN A 14 28.28 -10.91 -19.72
N LYS A 15 28.19 -9.74 -20.37
CA LYS A 15 29.25 -9.25 -21.27
C LYS A 15 30.47 -8.82 -20.44
N LYS A 16 31.50 -9.67 -20.39
CA LYS A 16 32.83 -9.32 -19.88
C LYS A 16 33.63 -8.69 -21.02
N THR A 17 34.04 -7.43 -20.87
CA THR A 17 34.94 -6.76 -21.81
C THR A 17 36.32 -6.66 -21.16
N ILE A 18 37.32 -7.31 -21.76
CA ILE A 18 38.69 -7.34 -21.25
C ILE A 18 39.50 -6.29 -22.01
N PHE A 19 40.10 -5.33 -21.28
CA PHE A 19 41.04 -4.37 -21.85
C PHE A 19 42.43 -4.64 -21.31
N ALA A 20 43.40 -4.89 -22.21
CA ALA A 20 44.81 -4.99 -21.85
C ALA A 20 45.52 -3.69 -22.25
N SER A 21 46.29 -3.11 -21.34
CA SER A 21 47.19 -1.98 -21.65
C SER A 21 48.56 -2.23 -21.06
N SER A 22 49.61 -2.07 -21.88
CA SER A 22 50.99 -2.12 -21.41
C SER A 22 51.48 -0.70 -21.13
N SER A 23 52.00 -0.43 -19.94
CA SER A 23 52.85 0.75 -19.69
C SER A 23 54.18 0.34 -19.06
N SER A 24 55.21 1.08 -19.45
CA SER A 24 56.63 0.84 -19.17
C SER A 24 56.94 0.86 -17.67
N ASN A 25 57.36 -0.29 -17.14
CA ASN A 25 58.24 -0.53 -15.99
C ASN A 25 58.01 -1.95 -15.46
N ASP A 26 58.44 -2.97 -16.24
CA ASP A 26 58.55 -4.37 -15.80
C ASP A 26 57.28 -4.99 -15.18
N LYS A 27 56.10 -4.53 -15.58
CA LYS A 27 54.81 -5.05 -15.08
C LYS A 27 53.78 -5.07 -16.20
N LEU A 28 53.19 -6.24 -16.43
CA LEU A 28 52.08 -6.41 -17.36
C LEU A 28 50.79 -6.37 -16.55
N TYR A 29 49.88 -5.44 -16.89
CA TYR A 29 48.61 -5.26 -16.19
C TYR A 29 47.47 -5.71 -17.09
N ILE A 30 46.64 -6.61 -16.58
CA ILE A 30 45.36 -6.95 -17.19
C ILE A 30 44.27 -6.47 -16.22
N ASP A 31 43.54 -5.44 -16.63
CA ASP A 31 42.38 -4.95 -15.90
C ASP A 31 41.12 -5.63 -16.46
N ILE A 32 40.46 -6.44 -15.63
CA ILE A 32 39.21 -7.13 -15.99
C ILE A 32 38.03 -6.32 -15.44
N TYR A 33 37.17 -5.85 -16.34
CA TYR A 33 35.94 -5.15 -15.98
C TYR A 33 34.73 -6.07 -16.19
N THR A 34 33.89 -6.18 -15.16
CA THR A 34 32.52 -6.70 -15.29
C THR A 34 31.56 -5.53 -15.16
N CYS A 35 30.80 -5.26 -16.22
CA CYS A 35 29.76 -4.23 -16.18
C CYS A 35 28.40 -4.92 -16.23
N ALA A 36 27.59 -4.72 -15.19
CA ALA A 36 26.15 -4.94 -15.25
C ALA A 36 25.49 -3.74 -15.95
N PHE A 37 24.27 -3.91 -16.49
CA PHE A 37 23.60 -2.95 -17.40
C PHE A 37 23.32 -1.54 -16.83
N SER A 38 23.67 -1.25 -15.58
CA SER A 38 23.66 0.08 -14.96
C SER A 38 25.10 0.56 -14.78
N GLN A 39 25.37 1.83 -15.09
CA GLN A 39 26.67 2.50 -15.29
C GLN A 39 27.77 2.40 -14.20
N ASP A 40 27.66 1.51 -13.22
CA ASP A 40 28.66 1.25 -12.20
C ASP A 40 29.52 0.03 -12.57
N CYS A 41 30.65 0.26 -13.26
CA CYS A 41 31.63 -0.80 -13.49
C CYS A 41 32.48 -0.98 -12.22
N ASN A 42 32.27 -2.08 -11.49
CA ASN A 42 33.08 -2.43 -10.32
C ASN A 42 34.38 -3.10 -10.74
N ARG A 43 35.52 -2.46 -10.41
CA ARG A 43 36.88 -2.97 -10.67
C ARG A 43 37.09 -4.26 -9.87
N THR A 44 37.12 -5.41 -10.55
CA THR A 44 36.90 -6.69 -9.85
C THR A 44 38.18 -7.43 -9.48
N ARG A 45 39.32 -7.21 -10.14
CA ARG A 45 40.63 -7.78 -9.73
C ARG A 45 41.78 -7.23 -10.58
N HIS A 46 42.91 -7.01 -9.93
CA HIS A 46 44.22 -6.86 -10.59
C HIS A 46 44.90 -8.23 -10.63
N ILE A 47 45.25 -8.72 -11.82
CA ILE A 47 46.12 -9.90 -11.95
C ILE A 47 47.53 -9.39 -12.20
N TYR A 48 48.42 -9.65 -11.25
CA TYR A 48 49.83 -9.30 -11.33
C TYR A 48 50.60 -10.41 -12.03
N PHE A 49 51.37 -10.05 -13.05
CA PHE A 49 52.45 -10.88 -13.56
C PHE A 49 53.78 -10.21 -13.22
N PRO A 50 54.55 -10.70 -12.24
CA PRO A 50 55.90 -10.21 -12.00
C PRO A 50 56.78 -10.59 -13.21
N THR A 51 57.45 -9.60 -13.83
CA THR A 51 58.40 -9.87 -14.93
C THR A 51 59.85 -10.03 -14.45
N THR A 52 60.08 -10.07 -13.13
CA THR A 52 61.38 -10.40 -12.54
C THR A 52 61.36 -11.82 -11.99
N MET A 53 62.41 -12.59 -12.34
CA MET A 53 62.63 -13.96 -11.89
C MET A 53 62.64 -14.02 -10.37
N THR A 54 61.49 -14.40 -9.81
CA THR A 54 61.28 -14.66 -8.39
C THR A 54 61.09 -16.16 -8.25
N ASP A 55 61.75 -16.76 -7.26
CA ASP A 55 61.57 -18.17 -6.93
C ASP A 55 60.08 -18.47 -6.73
N ILE A 56 59.45 -19.18 -7.69
CA ILE A 56 58.08 -19.64 -7.56
C ILE A 56 58.11 -20.96 -6.81
N THR A 57 57.35 -21.02 -5.71
CA THR A 57 57.21 -22.26 -4.94
C THR A 57 56.08 -23.08 -5.56
N CYS A 58 56.38 -24.29 -6.00
CA CYS A 58 55.37 -25.17 -6.56
C CYS A 58 54.28 -25.50 -5.54
N PRO A 59 52.98 -25.33 -5.86
CA PRO A 59 51.89 -25.62 -4.92
C PRO A 59 51.81 -27.11 -4.54
N LYS A 60 52.21 -28.00 -5.45
CA LYS A 60 52.16 -29.46 -5.26
C LYS A 60 53.33 -30.04 -4.48
N CYS A 61 54.58 -29.71 -4.86
CA CYS A 61 55.78 -30.31 -4.24
C CYS A 61 56.59 -29.35 -3.37
N ARG A 62 56.20 -28.07 -3.29
CA ARG A 62 56.87 -27.01 -2.51
C ARG A 62 58.33 -26.74 -2.90
N THR A 63 58.81 -27.30 -4.00
CA THR A 63 60.12 -26.97 -4.55
C THR A 63 60.10 -25.57 -5.15
N LYS A 64 61.14 -24.78 -4.87
CA LYS A 64 61.37 -23.49 -5.50
C LYS A 64 61.91 -23.68 -6.91
N GLY A 65 61.30 -23.03 -7.89
CA GLY A 65 61.71 -23.05 -9.28
C GLY A 65 61.78 -21.65 -9.86
N ILE A 66 62.60 -21.49 -10.90
CA ILE A 66 62.77 -20.22 -11.63
C ILE A 66 61.80 -20.17 -12.83
N ASN A 67 61.34 -21.33 -13.29
CA ASN A 67 60.37 -21.47 -14.38
C ASN A 67 58.99 -20.99 -13.94
N THR A 68 58.43 -20.03 -14.69
CA THR A 68 57.13 -19.40 -14.39
C THR A 68 55.94 -20.13 -15.00
N LEU A 69 56.16 -21.15 -15.83
CA LEU A 69 55.12 -21.87 -16.56
C LEU A 69 54.81 -23.24 -15.95
N SER A 70 55.85 -23.94 -15.47
CA SER A 70 55.70 -25.27 -14.88
C SER A 70 56.74 -25.55 -13.80
N CYS A 71 56.45 -26.55 -12.96
CA CYS A 71 57.39 -27.05 -11.97
C CYS A 71 58.31 -28.10 -12.59
N ASP A 72 59.61 -27.82 -12.62
CA ASP A 72 60.61 -28.75 -13.17
C ASP A 72 60.74 -30.05 -12.36
N SER A 73 60.34 -30.06 -11.08
CA SER A 73 60.43 -31.23 -10.20
C SER A 73 59.25 -32.19 -10.30
N CYS A 74 58.04 -31.69 -10.56
CA CYS A 74 56.82 -32.52 -10.57
C CYS A 74 55.97 -32.35 -11.82
N GLY A 75 56.44 -31.60 -12.81
CA GLY A 75 55.79 -31.40 -14.12
C GLY A 75 54.48 -30.61 -14.07
N LEU A 76 54.14 -29.98 -12.94
CA LEU A 76 52.87 -29.27 -12.79
C LEU A 76 52.88 -28.00 -13.66
N VAL A 77 51.91 -27.84 -14.55
CA VAL A 77 51.68 -26.60 -15.29
C VAL A 77 50.85 -25.65 -14.43
N PHE A 78 51.41 -24.48 -14.07
CA PHE A 78 50.79 -23.59 -13.08
C PHE A 78 49.46 -22.99 -13.56
N THR A 79 49.36 -22.66 -14.86
CA THR A 79 48.13 -22.12 -15.44
C THR A 79 46.99 -23.13 -15.41
N GLU A 80 47.24 -24.38 -15.83
CA GLU A 80 46.25 -25.46 -15.78
C GLU A 80 45.83 -25.80 -14.34
N HIS A 81 46.76 -25.71 -13.38
CA HIS A 81 46.46 -25.91 -11.96
C HIS A 81 45.52 -24.84 -11.41
N GLU A 82 45.78 -23.57 -11.72
CA GLU A 82 44.90 -22.45 -11.33
C GLU A 82 43.54 -22.50 -12.03
N GLU A 83 43.49 -22.88 -13.32
CA GLU A 83 42.24 -23.08 -14.05
C GLU A 83 41.40 -24.21 -13.43
N LYS A 84 42.01 -25.35 -13.09
CA LYS A 84 41.32 -26.45 -12.40
C LYS A 84 40.79 -26.02 -11.04
N LYS A 85 41.57 -25.25 -10.28
CA LYS A 85 41.13 -24.70 -8.99
C LYS A 85 39.92 -23.76 -9.16
N GLN A 86 39.98 -22.85 -10.14
CA GLN A 86 38.87 -21.94 -10.43
C GLN A 86 37.62 -22.68 -10.90
N GLN A 87 37.77 -23.71 -11.73
CA GLN A 87 36.65 -24.54 -12.17
C GLN A 87 36.01 -25.27 -10.99
N ALA A 88 36.81 -25.89 -10.13
CA ALA A 88 36.31 -26.60 -8.95
C ALA A 88 35.57 -25.66 -7.97
N ILE A 89 36.08 -24.43 -7.78
CA ILE A 89 35.38 -23.40 -7.02
C ILE A 89 34.06 -23.01 -7.72
N ALA A 90 34.08 -22.82 -9.04
CA ALA A 90 32.87 -22.47 -9.80
C ALA A 90 31.80 -23.57 -9.71
N ASP A 91 32.19 -24.84 -9.71
CA ASP A 91 31.29 -25.98 -9.56
C ASP A 91 30.60 -25.97 -8.19
N VAL A 92 31.34 -25.65 -7.11
CA VAL A 92 30.75 -25.45 -5.78
C VAL A 92 29.74 -24.30 -5.78
N TYR A 93 30.07 -23.16 -6.38
CA TYR A 93 29.13 -22.04 -6.50
C TYR A 93 27.89 -22.37 -7.33
N ALA A 94 28.03 -23.19 -8.37
CA ALA A 94 26.91 -23.67 -9.18
C ALA A 94 25.98 -24.61 -8.39
N LEU A 95 26.53 -25.43 -7.49
CA LEU A 95 25.74 -26.24 -6.57
C LEU A 95 25.00 -25.38 -5.55
N ILE A 96 25.66 -24.37 -4.98
CA ILE A 96 25.04 -23.42 -4.05
C ILE A 96 23.85 -22.70 -4.70
N SER A 97 24.04 -22.16 -5.91
CA SER A 97 22.98 -21.41 -6.60
C SER A 97 21.78 -22.26 -7.01
N ARG A 98 21.98 -23.58 -7.15
CA ARG A 98 20.91 -24.56 -7.38
C ARG A 98 20.23 -25.01 -6.07
N GLY A 99 20.72 -24.60 -4.91
CA GLY A 99 20.22 -25.00 -3.60
C GLY A 99 20.75 -26.35 -3.11
N ASN A 100 21.73 -26.95 -3.79
CA ASN A 100 22.32 -28.23 -3.40
C ASN A 100 23.42 -28.05 -2.34
N LEU A 101 23.08 -27.44 -1.19
CA LEU A 101 24.07 -27.04 -0.17
C LEU A 101 24.84 -28.23 0.45
N THR A 102 24.19 -29.37 0.62
CA THR A 102 24.84 -30.59 1.15
C THR A 102 25.87 -31.14 0.16
N GLU A 103 25.55 -31.14 -1.13
CA GLU A 103 26.46 -31.57 -2.19
C GLU A 103 27.63 -30.59 -2.35
N ALA A 104 27.32 -29.28 -2.35
CA ALA A 104 28.31 -28.22 -2.36
C ALA A 104 29.31 -28.35 -1.20
N LYS A 105 28.81 -28.70 0.00
CA LYS A 105 29.65 -28.95 1.18
C LYS A 105 30.60 -30.12 0.94
N THR A 106 30.10 -31.28 0.50
CA THR A 106 30.91 -32.47 0.24
C THR A 106 32.01 -32.19 -0.79
N VAL A 107 31.67 -31.49 -1.87
CA VAL A 107 32.67 -31.10 -2.90
C VAL A 107 33.70 -30.14 -2.31
N ALA A 108 33.26 -29.13 -1.55
CA ALA A 108 34.16 -28.15 -0.93
C ALA A 108 35.10 -28.75 0.14
N GLU A 109 34.70 -29.82 0.83
CA GLU A 109 35.54 -30.55 1.80
C GLU A 109 36.74 -31.22 1.11
N GLY A 110 36.56 -31.75 -0.11
CA GLY A 110 37.64 -32.36 -0.90
C GLY A 110 38.65 -31.37 -1.47
N LEU A 111 38.25 -30.10 -1.68
CA LEU A 111 39.14 -29.08 -2.28
C LEU A 111 40.37 -28.78 -1.43
N ALA A 112 40.29 -28.94 -0.11
CA ALA A 112 41.42 -28.70 0.78
C ALA A 112 42.54 -29.74 0.62
N ASP A 113 42.20 -30.96 0.18
CA ASP A 113 43.15 -32.04 -0.10
C ASP A 113 43.71 -31.94 -1.53
N ASP A 114 42.86 -31.53 -2.48
CA ASP A 114 43.26 -31.32 -3.88
C ASP A 114 44.14 -30.08 -4.08
N PHE A 115 43.94 -29.04 -3.26
CA PHE A 115 44.61 -27.73 -3.34
C PHE A 115 45.09 -27.23 -1.95
N PRO A 116 46.10 -27.89 -1.35
CA PRO A 116 46.53 -27.62 0.02
C PRO A 116 47.05 -26.19 0.26
N GLU A 117 47.52 -25.51 -0.78
CA GLU A 117 47.98 -24.12 -0.76
C GLU A 117 46.86 -23.10 -0.51
N SER A 118 45.63 -23.40 -0.92
CA SER A 118 44.46 -22.53 -0.80
C SER A 118 43.54 -22.93 0.36
N LYS A 119 44.01 -23.76 1.29
CA LYS A 119 43.23 -24.31 2.41
C LYS A 119 42.44 -23.24 3.19
N GLY A 120 43.02 -22.06 3.42
CA GLY A 120 42.35 -20.95 4.11
C GLY A 120 41.12 -20.43 3.37
N GLU A 121 41.15 -20.38 2.03
CA GLU A 121 40.03 -19.95 1.19
C GLU A 121 38.88 -20.96 1.25
N PHE A 122 39.20 -22.26 1.21
CA PHE A 122 38.18 -23.31 1.29
C PHE A 122 37.56 -23.43 2.68
N VAL A 123 38.29 -23.14 3.75
CA VAL A 123 37.73 -23.06 5.11
C VAL A 123 36.67 -21.95 5.19
N LEU A 124 36.92 -20.78 4.59
CA LEU A 124 35.93 -19.70 4.52
C LEU A 124 34.71 -20.10 3.68
N LEU A 125 34.93 -20.76 2.53
CA LEU A 125 33.86 -21.26 1.67
C LEU A 125 32.97 -22.28 2.42
N LEU A 126 33.58 -23.25 3.10
CA LEU A 126 32.89 -24.25 3.93
C LEU A 126 32.14 -23.60 5.09
N SER A 127 32.71 -22.57 5.72
CA SER A 127 32.02 -21.81 6.77
C SER A 127 30.76 -21.13 6.23
N ASN A 128 30.82 -20.56 5.02
CA ASN A 128 29.67 -19.92 4.39
C ASN A 128 28.59 -20.96 4.01
N ILE A 129 28.97 -22.11 3.46
CA ILE A 129 28.03 -23.19 3.15
C ILE A 129 27.34 -23.73 4.41
N ASN A 130 28.10 -24.00 5.48
CA ASN A 130 27.52 -24.45 6.75
C ASN A 130 26.57 -23.42 7.37
N ARG A 131 26.88 -22.12 7.22
CA ARG A 131 25.98 -21.04 7.63
C ARG A 131 24.67 -21.10 6.85
N ASP A 132 24.72 -21.27 5.54
CA ASP A 132 23.52 -21.32 4.71
C ASP A 132 22.65 -22.55 4.99
N ILE A 133 23.26 -23.71 5.27
CA ILE A 133 22.52 -24.90 5.73
C ILE A 133 21.74 -24.61 7.02
N ASN A 134 22.35 -23.93 8.00
CA ASN A 134 21.67 -23.53 9.23
C ASN A 134 20.54 -22.52 8.94
N ILE A 135 20.78 -21.59 8.01
CA ILE A 135 19.78 -20.62 7.58
C ILE A 135 18.60 -21.31 6.90
N GLU A 136 18.83 -22.32 6.07
CA GLU A 136 17.77 -23.09 5.41
C GLU A 136 16.86 -23.76 6.46
N GLN A 137 17.43 -24.37 7.50
CA GLN A 137 16.66 -24.95 8.61
C GLN A 137 15.80 -23.89 9.31
N LYS A 138 16.37 -22.71 9.60
CA LYS A 138 15.62 -21.58 10.19
C LYS A 138 14.54 -21.07 9.25
N PHE A 139 14.80 -21.05 7.95
CA PHE A 139 13.83 -20.65 6.94
C PHE A 139 12.66 -21.64 6.89
N SER A 140 12.92 -22.96 6.89
CA SER A 140 11.86 -23.97 6.98
C SER A 140 11.02 -23.82 8.24
N GLN A 141 11.64 -23.55 9.39
CA GLN A 141 10.92 -23.25 10.62
C GLN A 141 10.08 -21.97 10.50
N ALA A 142 10.61 -20.92 9.87
CA ALA A 142 9.89 -19.68 9.63
C ALA A 142 8.67 -19.89 8.72
N VAL A 143 8.75 -20.76 7.72
CA VAL A 143 7.60 -21.12 6.87
C VAL A 143 6.50 -21.78 7.71
N LEU A 144 6.85 -22.74 8.58
CA LEU A 144 5.88 -23.38 9.47
C LEU A 144 5.22 -22.38 10.44
N LEU A 145 6.00 -21.46 11.00
CA LEU A 145 5.46 -20.38 11.86
C LEU A 145 4.55 -19.44 11.07
N PHE A 146 4.88 -19.17 9.81
CA PHE A 146 4.04 -18.36 8.93
C PHE A 146 2.70 -19.04 8.64
N GLU A 147 2.69 -20.34 8.37
CA GLU A 147 1.47 -21.14 8.21
C GLU A 147 0.62 -21.19 9.49
N GLN A 148 1.28 -21.23 10.65
CA GLN A 148 0.64 -21.12 11.97
C GLN A 148 0.18 -19.69 12.31
N LYS A 149 0.37 -18.72 11.40
CA LYS A 149 0.00 -17.30 11.57
C LYS A 149 0.73 -16.58 12.71
N LYS A 150 1.91 -17.07 13.09
CA LYS A 150 2.78 -16.45 14.10
C LYS A 150 3.75 -15.48 13.44
N TYR A 151 3.21 -14.41 12.84
CA TYR A 151 3.99 -13.48 12.01
C TYR A 151 5.08 -12.73 12.80
N ASP A 152 4.83 -12.42 14.08
CA ASP A 152 5.82 -11.82 14.98
C ASP A 152 7.05 -12.72 15.17
N ASP A 153 6.82 -14.02 15.41
CA ASP A 153 7.89 -15.00 15.58
C ASP A 153 8.69 -15.18 14.28
N VAL A 154 8.03 -15.13 13.12
CA VAL A 154 8.68 -15.15 11.80
C VAL A 154 9.57 -13.92 11.61
N ALA A 155 9.06 -12.73 11.93
CA ALA A 155 9.81 -11.50 11.80
C ALA A 155 11.04 -11.49 12.72
N LEU A 156 10.92 -12.01 13.95
CA LEU A 156 12.03 -12.14 14.90
C LEU A 156 13.07 -13.16 14.42
N LEU A 157 12.62 -14.35 14.00
CA LEU A 157 13.50 -15.43 13.55
C LEU A 157 14.34 -15.01 12.34
N LEU A 158 13.75 -14.23 11.43
CA LEU A 158 14.42 -13.79 10.21
C LEU A 158 15.13 -12.42 10.33
N ARG A 159 14.95 -11.65 11.41
CA ARG A 159 15.29 -10.20 11.50
C ARG A 159 16.70 -9.81 11.02
N ASN A 160 17.70 -10.66 11.26
CA ASN A 160 19.11 -10.39 10.98
C ASN A 160 19.80 -11.49 10.16
N ILE A 161 19.01 -12.35 9.50
CA ILE A 161 19.60 -13.39 8.66
C ILE A 161 20.03 -12.78 7.33
N LYS A 162 21.26 -13.10 6.94
CA LYS A 162 21.86 -12.84 5.62
C LYS A 162 22.48 -14.14 5.13
N ALA A 163 21.96 -14.71 4.06
CA ALA A 163 22.49 -15.90 3.39
C ALA A 163 23.63 -15.51 2.43
N PHE A 164 24.51 -16.47 2.18
CA PHE A 164 25.55 -16.35 1.17
C PHE A 164 25.01 -16.72 -0.22
N ASP A 165 24.10 -17.69 -0.31
CA ASP A 165 23.27 -17.98 -1.48
C ASP A 165 22.26 -16.85 -1.77
N PRO A 166 22.35 -16.18 -2.93
CA PRO A 166 21.40 -15.15 -3.33
C PRO A 166 19.94 -15.62 -3.42
N ALA A 167 19.71 -16.87 -3.84
CA ALA A 167 18.36 -17.40 -4.01
C ALA A 167 17.67 -17.62 -2.65
N LEU A 168 18.40 -18.16 -1.68
CA LEU A 168 17.94 -18.27 -0.29
C LEU A 168 17.71 -16.90 0.35
N GLU A 169 18.60 -15.94 0.12
CA GLU A 169 18.46 -14.57 0.63
C GLU A 169 17.16 -13.92 0.13
N GLU A 170 16.86 -14.04 -1.16
CA GLU A 170 15.63 -13.50 -1.73
C GLU A 170 14.38 -14.12 -1.09
N LYS A 171 14.35 -15.43 -0.92
CA LYS A 171 13.24 -16.14 -0.24
C LYS A 171 13.02 -15.61 1.18
N ILE A 172 14.10 -15.38 1.93
CA ILE A 172 14.04 -14.82 3.29
C ILE A 172 13.48 -13.40 3.29
N ILE A 173 13.95 -12.55 2.37
CA ILE A 173 13.46 -11.17 2.24
C ILE A 173 11.96 -11.16 1.92
N VAL A 174 11.52 -12.01 0.98
CA VAL A 174 10.11 -12.12 0.60
C VAL A 174 9.25 -12.57 1.78
N LEU A 175 9.65 -13.61 2.50
CA LEU A 175 8.90 -14.12 3.65
C LEU A 175 8.85 -13.08 4.79
N ARG A 176 9.96 -12.41 5.06
CA ARG A 176 10.04 -11.31 6.05
C ARG A 176 9.10 -10.17 5.70
N LYS A 177 9.08 -9.72 4.44
CA LYS A 177 8.16 -8.68 3.95
C LYS A 177 6.69 -9.13 4.01
N LYS A 178 6.41 -10.40 3.73
CA LYS A 178 5.05 -10.95 3.90
C LYS A 178 4.62 -10.88 5.37
N ALA A 179 5.44 -11.38 6.30
CA ALA A 179 5.13 -11.34 7.73
C ALA A 179 4.94 -9.91 8.26
N ALA A 180 5.79 -8.96 7.85
CA ALA A 180 5.67 -7.55 8.24
C ALA A 180 4.32 -6.93 7.80
N ARG A 181 3.87 -7.21 6.58
CA ARG A 181 2.57 -6.71 6.07
C ARG A 181 1.39 -7.20 6.90
N HIS A 182 1.41 -8.44 7.37
CA HIS A 182 0.35 -8.96 8.26
C HIS A 182 0.29 -8.20 9.59
N ASN A 183 1.45 -7.85 10.16
CA ASN A 183 1.52 -7.04 11.36
C ASN A 183 1.00 -5.61 11.12
N GLU A 184 1.36 -5.00 9.99
CA GLU A 184 0.84 -3.69 9.58
C GLU A 184 -0.69 -3.70 9.45
N TYR A 185 -1.28 -4.75 8.85
CA TYR A 185 -2.74 -4.86 8.75
C TYR A 185 -3.43 -4.96 10.11
N LYS A 186 -2.82 -5.63 11.09
CA LYS A 186 -3.34 -5.71 12.46
C LYS A 186 -3.33 -4.34 13.13
N ASP A 187 -2.27 -3.55 12.95
CA ASP A 187 -2.19 -2.19 13.46
C ASP A 187 -3.20 -1.26 12.77
N ILE A 188 -3.33 -1.36 11.44
CA ILE A 188 -4.34 -0.62 10.66
C ILE A 188 -5.76 -0.97 11.13
N LEU A 189 -6.04 -2.25 11.39
CA LEU A 189 -7.33 -2.70 11.89
C LEU A 189 -7.64 -2.07 13.25
N ARG A 190 -6.68 -2.08 14.18
CA ARG A 190 -6.84 -1.44 15.49
C ARG A 190 -7.12 0.06 15.35
N GLU A 191 -6.34 0.76 14.52
CA GLU A 191 -6.56 2.19 14.26
C GLU A 191 -7.94 2.45 13.61
N ALA A 192 -8.38 1.58 12.71
CA ALA A 192 -9.69 1.67 12.08
C ALA A 192 -10.82 1.48 13.10
N GLU A 193 -10.69 0.54 14.04
CA GLU A 193 -11.64 0.33 15.14
C GLU A 193 -11.69 1.53 16.11
N GLU A 194 -10.55 2.11 16.45
CA GLU A 194 -10.46 3.34 17.25
C GLU A 194 -11.16 4.51 16.55
N ASN A 195 -10.94 4.69 15.25
CA ASN A 195 -11.64 5.73 14.48
C ASN A 195 -13.15 5.45 14.37
N PHE A 196 -13.56 4.18 14.28
CA PHE A 196 -14.97 3.78 14.25
C PHE A 196 -15.67 4.11 15.57
N THR A 197 -15.05 3.76 16.71
CA THR A 197 -15.58 4.04 18.05
C THR A 197 -15.60 5.55 18.35
N ALA A 198 -14.62 6.30 17.87
CA ALA A 198 -14.57 7.76 17.94
C ALA A 198 -15.58 8.47 17.00
N GLY A 199 -16.38 7.72 16.22
CA GLY A 199 -17.39 8.27 15.31
C GLY A 199 -16.83 8.88 14.02
N LYS A 200 -15.55 8.69 13.72
CA LYS A 200 -14.86 9.18 12.51
C LYS A 200 -15.01 8.17 11.37
N PHE A 201 -16.25 7.91 10.95
CA PHE A 201 -16.57 6.83 10.01
C PHE A 201 -15.89 6.94 8.65
N GLY A 202 -15.67 8.15 8.12
CA GLY A 202 -14.95 8.33 6.84
C GLY A 202 -13.50 7.86 6.89
N ARG A 203 -12.78 8.15 7.99
CA ARG A 203 -11.40 7.68 8.20
C ARG A 203 -11.36 6.18 8.44
N ALA A 204 -12.26 5.67 9.28
CA ALA A 204 -12.38 4.23 9.54
C ALA A 204 -12.65 3.45 8.24
N LYS A 205 -13.57 3.93 7.40
CA LYS A 205 -13.90 3.32 6.10
C LYS A 205 -12.70 3.24 5.18
N ALA A 206 -11.92 4.32 5.06
CA ALA A 206 -10.72 4.33 4.23
C ALA A 206 -9.67 3.31 4.73
N LEU A 207 -9.46 3.23 6.05
CA LEU A 207 -8.52 2.26 6.63
C LEU A 207 -8.98 0.81 6.41
N PHE A 208 -10.25 0.49 6.66
CA PHE A 208 -10.79 -0.86 6.40
C PHE A 208 -10.64 -1.31 4.94
N GLN A 209 -10.70 -0.39 3.97
CA GLN A 209 -10.53 -0.69 2.55
C GLN A 209 -9.10 -1.06 2.15
N THR A 210 -8.09 -0.71 2.95
CA THR A 210 -6.68 -1.04 2.68
C THR A 210 -6.28 -2.44 3.14
N ILE A 211 -7.13 -3.09 3.94
CA ILE A 211 -6.88 -4.41 4.50
C ILE A 211 -7.26 -5.46 3.46
N HIS A 212 -6.27 -6.25 3.04
CA HIS A 212 -6.43 -7.32 2.05
C HIS A 212 -6.00 -8.70 2.58
N ASP A 213 -5.89 -8.83 3.91
CA ASP A 213 -5.57 -10.10 4.56
C ASP A 213 -6.83 -10.91 4.86
N SER A 214 -6.82 -12.20 4.55
CA SER A 214 -8.00 -13.08 4.52
C SER A 214 -8.89 -13.06 5.79
N LYS A 215 -8.32 -12.96 7.00
CA LYS A 215 -9.11 -12.95 8.25
C LYS A 215 -9.54 -11.54 8.64
N GLU A 216 -8.61 -10.61 8.59
CA GLU A 216 -8.78 -9.21 8.95
C GLU A 216 -9.70 -8.51 7.96
N GLN A 217 -9.74 -8.97 6.70
CA GLN A 217 -10.66 -8.54 5.67
C GLN A 217 -12.11 -8.93 6.01
N GLU A 218 -12.38 -10.14 6.50
CA GLU A 218 -13.75 -10.51 6.92
C GLU A 218 -14.27 -9.57 8.01
N LEU A 219 -13.43 -9.24 8.99
CA LEU A 219 -13.76 -8.29 10.05
C LEU A 219 -13.94 -6.87 9.49
N ALA A 220 -13.02 -6.41 8.63
CA ALA A 220 -13.12 -5.12 7.96
C ALA A 220 -14.41 -5.01 7.14
N GLU A 221 -14.79 -6.04 6.40
CA GLU A 221 -16.03 -6.12 5.63
C GLU A 221 -17.27 -6.06 6.53
N GLN A 222 -17.25 -6.73 7.69
CA GLN A 222 -18.33 -6.60 8.67
C GLN A 222 -18.48 -5.17 9.19
N TYR A 223 -17.38 -4.48 9.48
CA TYR A 223 -17.43 -3.07 9.89
C TYR A 223 -17.89 -2.16 8.76
N LEU A 224 -17.44 -2.38 7.52
CA LEU A 224 -17.92 -1.64 6.35
C LEU A 224 -19.43 -1.79 6.17
N LYS A 225 -19.97 -3.02 6.29
CA LYS A 225 -21.42 -3.26 6.28
C LYS A 225 -22.15 -2.53 7.41
N LYS A 226 -21.58 -2.45 8.61
CA LYS A 226 -22.15 -1.67 9.72
C LYS A 226 -22.18 -0.18 9.41
N ILE A 227 -21.11 0.36 8.82
CA ILE A 227 -21.03 1.75 8.37
C ILE A 227 -22.11 2.03 7.32
N GLU A 228 -22.22 1.19 6.29
CA GLU A 228 -23.23 1.34 5.23
C GLU A 228 -24.66 1.25 5.75
N LYS A 229 -24.94 0.33 6.69
CA LYS A 229 -26.24 0.23 7.35
C LYS A 229 -26.57 1.51 8.13
N LYS A 230 -25.57 2.13 8.77
CA LYS A 230 -25.74 3.41 9.49
C LYS A 230 -26.00 4.57 8.53
N ILE A 231 -25.27 4.65 7.41
CA ILE A 231 -25.50 5.64 6.34
C ILE A 231 -26.93 5.52 5.83
N THR A 232 -27.35 4.30 5.47
CA THR A 232 -28.69 4.02 4.94
C THR A 232 -29.77 4.35 5.96
N GLY A 233 -29.55 4.01 7.23
CA GLY A 233 -30.47 4.33 8.32
C GLY A 233 -30.68 5.83 8.50
N MET A 234 -29.61 6.62 8.56
CA MET A 234 -29.69 8.09 8.67
C MET A 234 -30.33 8.73 7.44
N PHE A 235 -30.01 8.23 6.25
CA PHE A 235 -30.59 8.69 5.00
C PHE A 235 -32.11 8.42 4.94
N ASN A 236 -32.54 7.20 5.29
CA ASN A 236 -33.96 6.85 5.33
C ASN A 236 -34.75 7.66 6.38
N GLN A 237 -34.15 7.99 7.52
CA GLN A 237 -34.77 8.89 8.49
C GLN A 237 -35.01 10.30 7.91
N ALA A 238 -34.04 10.83 7.15
CA ALA A 238 -34.21 12.11 6.47
C ALA A 238 -35.33 12.04 5.40
N LEU A 239 -35.42 10.94 4.65
CA LEU A 239 -36.50 10.71 3.69
C LEU A 239 -37.87 10.59 4.35
N GLN A 240 -37.97 9.94 5.52
CA GLN A 240 -39.23 9.88 6.27
C GLN A 240 -39.69 11.27 6.73
N CYS A 241 -38.77 12.14 7.13
CA CYS A 241 -39.11 13.54 7.43
C CYS A 241 -39.66 14.26 6.19
N LEU A 242 -39.07 14.03 5.01
CA LEU A 242 -39.58 14.57 3.75
C LEU A 242 -40.98 14.06 3.41
N GLN A 243 -41.24 12.76 3.57
CA GLN A 243 -42.56 12.17 3.33
C GLN A 243 -43.64 12.74 4.26
N LYS A 244 -43.26 13.17 5.46
CA LYS A 244 -44.15 13.80 6.44
C LYS A 244 -44.23 15.33 6.30
N ASN A 245 -43.67 15.91 5.23
CA ASN A 245 -43.57 17.36 5.01
C ASN A 245 -42.87 18.12 6.17
N GLN A 246 -41.95 17.47 6.87
CA GLN A 246 -41.14 18.06 7.95
C GLN A 246 -39.80 18.53 7.39
N PHE A 247 -39.81 19.65 6.67
CA PHE A 247 -38.66 20.11 5.90
C PHE A 247 -37.52 20.63 6.78
N ASP A 248 -37.82 21.27 7.92
CA ASP A 248 -36.78 21.73 8.85
C ASP A 248 -36.11 20.54 9.55
N ALA A 249 -36.88 19.49 9.90
CA ALA A 249 -36.33 18.26 10.45
C ALA A 249 -35.48 17.50 9.41
N ALA A 250 -35.94 17.41 8.16
CA ALA A 250 -35.22 16.76 7.07
C ALA A 250 -33.86 17.44 6.81
N GLU A 251 -33.82 18.77 6.77
CA GLU A 251 -32.57 19.52 6.58
C GLU A 251 -31.57 19.22 7.71
N LYS A 252 -32.00 19.31 8.98
CA LYS A 252 -31.13 19.00 10.13
C LYS A 252 -30.54 17.59 10.03
N ARG A 253 -31.33 16.60 9.58
CA ARG A 253 -30.88 15.22 9.39
C ARG A 253 -29.88 15.09 8.25
N PHE A 254 -30.08 15.78 7.13
CA PHE A 254 -29.10 15.81 6.04
C PHE A 254 -27.79 16.51 6.45
N THR A 255 -27.86 17.61 7.21
CA THR A 255 -26.67 18.27 7.75
C THR A 255 -25.88 17.34 8.68
N GLN A 256 -26.57 16.60 9.56
CA GLN A 256 -25.94 15.58 10.41
C GLN A 256 -25.31 14.45 9.59
N LEU A 257 -25.98 14.02 8.51
CA LEU A 257 -25.45 13.01 7.59
C LEU A 257 -24.17 13.51 6.92
N HIS A 258 -24.11 14.75 6.44
CA HIS A 258 -22.92 15.33 5.79
C HIS A 258 -21.75 15.52 6.75
N ALA A 259 -22.03 15.92 7.99
CA ALA A 259 -21.00 16.07 9.01
C ALA A 259 -20.28 14.73 9.30
N GLN A 260 -21.00 13.61 9.21
CA GLN A 260 -20.43 12.27 9.43
C GLN A 260 -19.93 11.62 8.13
N PHE A 261 -20.55 11.93 6.99
CA PHE A 261 -20.32 11.31 5.68
C PHE A 261 -20.33 12.36 4.56
N PRO A 262 -19.20 13.06 4.32
CA PRO A 262 -19.10 14.09 3.28
C PRO A 262 -19.43 13.56 1.87
N GLU A 263 -19.10 12.30 1.59
CA GLU A 263 -19.40 11.59 0.33
C GLU A 263 -20.89 11.56 -0.03
N MET A 264 -21.78 11.67 0.95
CA MET A 264 -23.23 11.67 0.72
C MET A 264 -23.75 13.01 0.20
N ALA A 265 -22.94 14.07 0.20
CA ALA A 265 -23.33 15.39 -0.28
C ALA A 265 -23.91 15.35 -1.69
N GLN A 266 -23.18 14.75 -2.65
CA GLN A 266 -23.62 14.64 -4.05
C GLN A 266 -24.95 13.89 -4.20
N LYS A 267 -25.14 12.79 -3.48
CA LYS A 267 -26.38 11.98 -3.54
C LYS A 267 -27.59 12.73 -2.97
N THR A 268 -27.36 13.66 -2.05
CA THR A 268 -28.42 14.42 -1.38
C THR A 268 -28.69 15.80 -1.97
N THR A 269 -27.86 16.29 -2.89
CA THR A 269 -27.94 17.67 -3.43
C THR A 269 -29.33 18.01 -3.96
N GLY A 270 -29.96 17.09 -4.70
CA GLY A 270 -31.32 17.29 -5.23
C GLY A 270 -32.36 17.44 -4.12
N TYR A 271 -32.28 16.63 -3.06
CA TYR A 271 -33.19 16.73 -1.91
C TYR A 271 -33.01 18.05 -1.15
N VAL A 272 -31.76 18.48 -0.93
CA VAL A 272 -31.47 19.75 -0.26
C VAL A 272 -31.97 20.94 -1.10
N ALA A 273 -31.84 20.88 -2.43
CA ALA A 273 -32.38 21.90 -3.32
C ALA A 273 -33.92 21.98 -3.25
N ILE A 274 -34.61 20.84 -3.21
CA ILE A 274 -36.07 20.78 -3.03
C ILE A 274 -36.48 21.34 -1.68
N ILE A 275 -35.80 20.98 -0.59
CA ILE A 275 -36.06 21.52 0.75
C ILE A 275 -35.94 23.04 0.72
N ARG A 276 -34.86 23.58 0.14
CA ARG A 276 -34.63 25.03 0.04
C ARG A 276 -35.73 25.72 -0.76
N ALA A 277 -36.12 25.18 -1.91
CA ALA A 277 -37.20 25.73 -2.72
C ALA A 277 -38.54 25.75 -1.96
N LYS A 278 -38.87 24.66 -1.27
CA LYS A 278 -40.09 24.56 -0.46
C LYS A 278 -40.10 25.54 0.71
N LYS A 279 -38.97 25.74 1.40
CA LYS A 279 -38.85 26.76 2.45
C LYS A 279 -39.02 28.17 1.92
N LYS A 280 -38.46 28.47 0.74
CA LYS A 280 -38.65 29.78 0.10
C LYS A 280 -40.13 30.05 -0.21
N ILE A 281 -40.83 29.07 -0.80
CA ILE A 281 -42.27 29.17 -1.07
C ILE A 281 -43.06 29.36 0.25
N ARG A 282 -42.69 28.62 1.31
CA ARG A 282 -43.29 28.76 2.63
C ARG A 282 -43.12 30.18 3.19
N GLU A 283 -41.92 30.75 3.09
CA GLU A 283 -41.60 32.09 3.59
C GLU A 283 -42.33 33.18 2.79
N GLU A 284 -42.38 33.05 1.46
CA GLU A 284 -43.13 33.96 0.58
C GLU A 284 -44.63 33.94 0.92
N LEU A 285 -45.22 32.75 1.10
CA LEU A 285 -46.62 32.59 1.52
C LEU A 285 -46.89 33.15 2.93
N LEU A 286 -45.96 32.94 3.88
CA LEU A 286 -46.12 33.45 5.24
C LEU A 286 -46.08 34.99 5.24
N SER A 287 -45.16 35.59 4.49
CA SER A 287 -45.06 37.05 4.35
C SER A 287 -46.29 37.64 3.67
N ALA A 288 -46.82 36.98 2.64
CA ALA A 288 -48.08 37.40 2.01
C ALA A 288 -49.27 37.31 2.96
N ALA A 289 -49.34 36.26 3.79
CA ALA A 289 -50.38 36.10 4.80
C ALA A 289 -50.30 37.17 5.90
N GLU A 290 -49.09 37.50 6.35
CA GLU A 290 -48.86 38.60 7.31
C GLU A 290 -49.22 39.96 6.71
N LYS A 291 -48.85 40.22 5.45
CA LYS A 291 -49.24 41.45 4.74
C LYS A 291 -50.76 41.57 4.60
N ALA A 292 -51.44 40.50 4.16
CA ALA A 292 -52.89 40.47 4.06
C ALA A 292 -53.56 40.72 5.43
N ARG A 293 -52.99 40.15 6.50
CA ARG A 293 -53.46 40.39 7.86
C ARG A 293 -53.33 41.86 8.25
N ASP A 294 -52.19 42.48 7.97
CA ASP A 294 -51.90 43.86 8.33
C ASP A 294 -52.74 44.86 7.49
N GLU A 295 -53.11 44.49 6.27
CA GLU A 295 -54.01 45.25 5.36
C GLU A 295 -55.51 45.02 5.62
N GLY A 296 -55.88 44.20 6.61
CA GLY A 296 -57.29 43.93 6.96
C GLY A 296 -58.00 42.90 6.07
N ARG A 297 -57.28 42.25 5.15
CA ARG A 297 -57.77 41.22 4.20
C ARG A 297 -57.88 39.85 4.89
N ALA A 298 -58.90 39.71 5.74
CA ALA A 298 -59.03 38.60 6.67
C ALA A 298 -59.29 37.24 6.00
N LEU A 299 -59.99 37.22 4.86
CA LEU A 299 -60.30 35.99 4.13
C LEU A 299 -59.02 35.40 3.52
N GLU A 300 -58.24 36.21 2.84
CA GLU A 300 -57.00 35.83 2.16
C GLU A 300 -55.94 35.37 3.16
N ALA A 301 -55.77 36.10 4.27
CA ALA A 301 -54.87 35.69 5.35
C ALA A 301 -55.27 34.31 5.93
N ARG A 302 -56.57 34.07 6.15
CA ARG A 302 -57.08 32.80 6.68
C ARG A 302 -56.87 31.64 5.71
N VAL A 303 -57.12 31.84 4.42
CA VAL A 303 -56.86 30.82 3.38
C VAL A 303 -55.37 30.45 3.37
N MET A 304 -54.48 31.44 3.39
CA MET A 304 -53.03 31.19 3.40
C MET A 304 -52.55 30.50 4.68
N TYR A 305 -52.96 30.95 5.87
CA TYR A 305 -52.58 30.30 7.13
C TYR A 305 -53.12 28.86 7.23
N THR A 306 -54.34 28.60 6.74
CA THR A 306 -54.92 27.25 6.71
C THR A 306 -54.15 26.35 5.75
N PHE A 307 -53.81 26.85 4.55
CA PHE A 307 -52.98 26.13 3.59
C PHE A 307 -51.59 25.81 4.15
N LEU A 308 -50.94 26.79 4.79
CA LEU A 308 -49.65 26.61 5.46
C LEU A 308 -49.72 25.58 6.60
N ALA A 309 -50.79 25.61 7.41
CA ALA A 309 -50.99 24.64 8.49
C ALA A 309 -51.22 23.23 7.97
N TRP A 310 -51.89 23.07 6.82
CA TRP A 310 -52.08 21.76 6.20
C TRP A 310 -50.78 21.23 5.57
N GLN A 311 -50.03 22.08 4.88
CA GLN A 311 -48.80 21.67 4.17
C GLN A 311 -47.58 21.50 5.08
N TYR A 312 -47.51 22.21 6.21
CA TYR A 312 -46.35 22.22 7.10
C TYR A 312 -46.74 21.85 8.55
N PRO A 313 -46.80 20.55 8.88
CA PRO A 313 -47.22 20.07 10.20
C PRO A 313 -46.41 20.64 11.37
N GLU A 314 -45.13 20.92 11.14
CA GLU A 314 -44.19 21.52 12.11
C GLU A 314 -44.60 22.94 12.57
N PHE A 315 -45.39 23.66 11.79
CA PHE A 315 -45.89 25.01 12.13
C PHE A 315 -47.35 25.04 12.57
N GLN A 316 -48.05 23.90 12.54
CA GLN A 316 -49.48 23.84 12.91
C GLN A 316 -49.79 24.52 14.24
N PRO A 317 -49.07 24.28 15.35
CA PRO A 317 -49.43 24.87 16.64
C PRO A 317 -49.38 26.40 16.62
N ARG A 318 -48.34 26.97 15.97
CA ARG A 318 -48.18 28.42 15.83
C ARG A 318 -49.24 29.03 14.91
N LEU A 319 -49.55 28.36 13.82
CA LEU A 319 -50.55 28.82 12.84
C LEU A 319 -51.98 28.70 13.37
N HIS A 320 -52.29 27.68 14.17
CA HIS A 320 -53.59 27.54 14.83
C HIS A 320 -53.80 28.64 15.88
N ALA A 321 -52.77 28.98 16.66
CA ALA A 321 -52.86 30.12 17.58
C ALA A 321 -53.18 31.46 16.87
N LEU A 322 -52.67 31.66 15.65
CA LEU A 322 -52.98 32.83 14.82
C LEU A 322 -54.41 32.79 14.24
N LEU A 323 -54.96 31.59 14.00
CA LEU A 323 -56.34 31.40 13.56
C LEU A 323 -57.33 31.58 14.73
N ASP A 324 -56.99 31.10 15.93
CA ASP A 324 -57.83 31.13 17.14
C ASP A 324 -57.88 32.52 17.79
N GLN A 325 -56.83 33.34 17.66
CA GLN A 325 -56.84 34.75 18.11
C GLN A 325 -57.92 35.60 17.40
N LYS A 326 -58.48 35.14 16.29
CA LYS A 326 -59.67 35.71 15.63
C LYS A 326 -60.90 34.82 15.75
N GLY A 327 -61.10 34.20 16.91
CA GLY A 327 -62.43 33.81 17.35
C GLY A 327 -63.38 35.02 17.25
N THR A 328 -64.54 34.82 16.60
CA THR A 328 -65.73 35.70 16.66
C THR A 328 -65.74 37.07 15.95
N GLN A 329 -64.93 37.32 14.91
CA GLN A 329 -65.18 38.49 14.02
C GLN A 329 -65.47 38.16 12.55
N ALA A 330 -65.46 36.89 12.18
CA ALA A 330 -65.92 36.45 10.86
C ALA A 330 -66.53 35.05 11.00
N LEU A 331 -67.70 34.97 11.64
CA LEU A 331 -68.75 34.15 11.06
C LEU A 331 -69.01 34.80 9.71
N ALA A 332 -68.28 34.37 8.68
CA ALA A 332 -68.63 34.69 7.31
C ALA A 332 -70.01 34.06 7.11
N THR A 333 -71.06 34.84 7.36
CA THR A 333 -72.37 34.53 6.82
C THR A 333 -72.18 34.44 5.31
N LEU A 334 -72.88 33.52 4.64
CA LEU A 334 -72.92 33.44 3.17
C LEU A 334 -73.18 34.81 2.49
N ASN A 335 -73.65 35.82 3.23
CA ASN A 335 -73.75 37.21 2.81
C ASN A 335 -72.41 37.94 2.59
N ASP A 336 -71.31 37.59 3.26
CA ASP A 336 -70.00 38.23 3.02
C ASP A 336 -69.34 37.71 1.73
N LEU A 337 -69.85 36.62 1.16
CA LEU A 337 -69.48 36.10 -0.17
C LEU A 337 -70.38 36.65 -1.29
N SER A 338 -71.32 37.56 -0.97
CA SER A 338 -72.30 38.11 -1.94
C SER A 338 -71.87 39.44 -2.57
N GLY A 339 -70.80 40.06 -2.06
CA GLY A 339 -70.08 41.11 -2.79
C GLY A 339 -68.96 40.48 -3.61
N ASP A 340 -68.67 41.03 -4.78
CA ASP A 340 -67.56 40.66 -5.68
C ASP A 340 -66.15 40.88 -5.05
N GLU A 341 -65.91 40.41 -3.82
CA GLU A 341 -64.57 40.30 -3.23
C GLU A 341 -63.85 39.12 -3.87
N THR A 342 -63.48 39.29 -5.14
CA THR A 342 -62.54 38.41 -5.81
C THR A 342 -61.24 38.39 -5.02
N ILE A 343 -60.87 37.20 -4.55
CA ILE A 343 -59.62 36.96 -3.84
C ILE A 343 -58.46 37.33 -4.77
N ASP A 344 -57.84 38.48 -4.55
CA ASP A 344 -56.71 38.96 -5.35
C ASP A 344 -55.37 38.64 -4.67
N PHE A 345 -54.88 37.43 -4.92
CA PHE A 345 -53.54 37.02 -4.48
C PHE A 345 -52.40 37.74 -5.21
N ALA A 346 -52.66 38.29 -6.41
CA ALA A 346 -51.64 39.00 -7.19
C ALA A 346 -51.27 40.34 -6.54
N ALA A 347 -52.24 41.04 -5.92
CA ALA A 347 -51.99 42.23 -5.11
C ALA A 347 -51.07 41.96 -3.89
N LEU A 348 -50.99 40.71 -3.44
CA LEU A 348 -50.09 40.28 -2.36
C LEU A 348 -48.72 39.82 -2.87
N GLY A 349 -48.48 39.92 -4.19
CA GLY A 349 -47.21 39.55 -4.82
C GLY A 349 -47.05 38.06 -5.07
N LEU A 350 -48.11 37.26 -4.89
CA LEU A 350 -48.12 35.83 -5.24
C LEU A 350 -48.44 35.67 -6.72
N LYS A 351 -47.66 34.87 -7.44
CA LYS A 351 -47.82 34.58 -8.87
C LYS A 351 -48.10 33.10 -9.11
#